data_AF-A0A7W7INJ6-F1
#
_entry.id   AF-A0A7W7INJ6-F1
#
_cell.length_a   1.000
_cell.length_b   1.000
_cell.length_c   1.000
_cell.angle_alpha   90.00
_cell.angle_beta   90.00
_cell.angle_gamma   90.00
#
_symmetry.space_group_name_H-M   'P 1'
#
loop_
_entity.id
_entity.type
_entity.pdbx_description
1 polymer ?
#
loop_
_entity_poly.entity_id
_entity_poly.type
_entity_poly.pdbx_seq_one_letter_code
_entity_poly.pdbx_strand_id
1 'polypeptide(L)'
;MMDAAALEQRSLPIPEGLNAPEDQIIELARVWWNGAGPIMNIRPALAEPGNIGVVLAELAWHYSHAYAEHHGFDQAVAFKAICDSWDAAHAKAQAANTESAQ
;
A
#
# COMPACT_ATOMS: atom_id res chain seq x y z
N MET A 1 -11.53 7.29 -24.02
CA MET A 1 -10.10 6.93 -23.83
C MET A 1 -9.66 7.58 -22.53
N MET A 2 -8.83 6.91 -21.72
CA MET A 2 -8.36 7.44 -20.45
C MET A 2 -7.30 8.51 -20.70
N ASP A 3 -7.42 9.67 -20.06
CA ASP A 3 -6.45 10.76 -20.17
C ASP A 3 -5.30 10.55 -19.16
N ALA A 4 -4.13 10.19 -19.68
CA ALA A 4 -2.94 9.95 -18.87
C ALA A 4 -2.47 11.22 -18.12
N ALA A 5 -2.63 12.41 -18.72
CA ALA A 5 -2.22 13.66 -18.09
C ALA A 5 -3.09 13.99 -16.88
N ALA A 6 -4.40 13.79 -16.99
CA ALA A 6 -5.34 13.96 -15.88
C ALA A 6 -5.09 12.95 -14.74
N LEU A 7 -4.67 11.72 -15.06
CA LEU A 7 -4.25 10.77 -14.04
C LEU A 7 -2.98 11.22 -13.34
N GLU A 8 -1.95 11.64 -14.08
CA GLU A 8 -0.69 12.10 -13.49
C GLU A 8 -0.89 13.26 -12.51
N GLN A 9 -1.76 14.22 -12.85
CA GLN A 9 -2.14 15.32 -11.96
C GLN A 9 -2.82 14.89 -10.66
N ARG A 10 -3.49 13.73 -10.65
CA ARG A 10 -4.13 13.16 -9.46
C ARG A 10 -3.21 12.24 -8.65
N SER A 11 -2.01 11.98 -9.15
CA SER A 11 -1.05 11.12 -8.45
C SER A 11 -0.43 11.87 -7.27
N LEU A 12 0.10 11.10 -6.31
CA LEU A 12 0.83 11.69 -5.20
C LEU A 12 2.11 12.37 -5.73
N PRO A 13 2.47 13.55 -5.21
CA PRO A 13 3.74 14.18 -5.54
C PRO A 13 4.91 13.35 -4.98
N ILE A 14 6.12 13.63 -5.47
CA ILE A 14 7.34 13.13 -4.84
C ILE A 14 7.36 13.63 -3.38
N PRO A 15 7.56 12.74 -2.38
CA PRO A 15 7.54 13.14 -0.98
C PRO A 15 8.56 14.23 -0.65
N GLU A 16 8.15 15.19 0.17
CA GLU A 16 9.06 16.12 0.81
C GLU A 16 9.91 15.38 1.86
N GLY A 17 11.16 15.82 2.07
CA GLY A 17 12.03 15.26 3.11
C GLY A 17 12.91 14.08 2.69
N LEU A 18 12.91 13.68 1.42
CA LEU A 18 13.92 12.78 0.88
C LEU A 18 15.32 13.41 0.99
N ASN A 19 16.17 12.87 1.85
CA ASN A 19 17.47 13.43 2.20
C ASN A 19 18.65 12.46 2.01
N ALA A 20 18.38 11.25 1.52
CA ALA A 20 19.42 10.29 1.15
C ALA A 20 20.10 10.72 -0.18
N PRO A 21 21.28 10.18 -0.50
CA PRO A 21 21.87 10.32 -1.84
C PRO A 21 20.90 9.91 -2.94
N GLU A 22 20.89 10.64 -4.07
CA GLU A 22 19.93 10.45 -5.17
C GLU A 22 19.92 9.02 -5.72
N ASP A 23 21.09 8.40 -5.82
CA ASP A 23 21.27 7.03 -6.29
C ASP A 23 20.70 5.96 -5.33
N GLN A 24 20.35 6.36 -4.10
CA GLN A 24 19.71 5.51 -3.09
C GLN A 24 18.21 5.77 -2.96
N ILE A 25 17.69 6.82 -3.61
CA ILE A 25 16.26 7.16 -3.58
C ILE A 25 15.56 6.39 -4.70
N ILE A 26 14.66 5.48 -4.30
CA ILE A 26 13.97 4.58 -5.23
C ILE A 26 12.48 4.53 -4.90
N GLU A 27 11.62 4.76 -5.90
CA GLU A 27 10.19 4.45 -5.80
C GLU A 27 10.00 2.93 -5.76
N LEU A 28 9.39 2.43 -4.68
CA LEU A 28 9.15 1.01 -4.45
C LEU A 28 7.87 0.51 -5.13
N ALA A 29 6.81 1.32 -5.08
CA ALA A 29 5.53 0.96 -5.67
C ALA A 29 4.73 2.21 -6.07
N ARG A 30 3.94 2.07 -7.14
CA ARG A 30 2.92 3.03 -7.54
C ARG A 30 1.58 2.30 -7.60
N VAL A 31 0.67 2.65 -6.70
CA VAL A 31 -0.59 1.94 -6.45
C VAL A 31 -1.77 2.83 -6.83
N TRP A 32 -2.73 2.28 -7.58
CA TRP A 32 -3.94 2.97 -7.99
C TRP A 32 -5.17 2.14 -7.62
N TRP A 33 -6.20 2.78 -7.04
CA TRP A 33 -7.50 2.14 -6.88
C TRP A 33 -8.29 2.19 -8.19
N ASN A 34 -8.56 1.04 -8.79
CA ASN A 34 -9.27 0.91 -10.06
C ASN A 34 -10.70 0.39 -9.86
N GLY A 35 -11.47 1.09 -9.02
CA GLY A 35 -12.89 0.82 -8.76
C GLY A 35 -13.14 -0.41 -7.87
N ALA A 36 -12.69 -1.59 -8.30
CA ALA A 36 -12.89 -2.87 -7.62
C ALA A 36 -11.66 -3.37 -6.85
N GLY A 37 -10.49 -2.77 -7.07
CA GLY A 37 -9.26 -3.19 -6.42
C GLY A 37 -8.03 -2.41 -6.89
N PRO A 38 -6.85 -2.70 -6.29
CA PRO A 38 -5.62 -2.02 -6.64
C PRO A 38 -5.03 -2.55 -7.96
N ILE A 39 -4.45 -1.65 -8.76
CA ILE A 39 -3.48 -1.96 -9.81
C ILE A 39 -2.15 -1.33 -9.41
N MET A 40 -1.05 -2.08 -9.58
CA MET A 40 0.25 -1.72 -9.01
C MET A 40 1.38 -1.88 -10.02
N ASN A 41 2.28 -0.90 -10.06
CA ASN A 41 3.65 -1.10 -10.54
C ASN A 41 4.52 -1.31 -9.30
N ILE A 42 5.29 -2.40 -9.25
CA ILE A 42 6.12 -2.77 -8.10
C ILE A 42 7.57 -2.91 -8.56
N ARG A 43 8.49 -2.32 -7.79
CA ARG A 43 9.94 -2.47 -7.96
C ARG A 43 10.51 -3.23 -6.76
N PRO A 44 10.92 -4.51 -6.91
CA PRO A 44 11.55 -5.27 -5.84
C PRO A 44 13.02 -4.84 -5.66
N ALA A 45 13.24 -3.59 -5.25
CA ALA A 45 14.56 -2.97 -5.12
C ALA A 45 15.26 -3.27 -3.78
N LEU A 46 14.50 -3.68 -2.76
CA LEU A 46 15.06 -4.01 -1.46
C LEU A 46 15.61 -5.44 -1.48
N ALA A 47 16.88 -5.60 -1.09
CA ALA A 47 17.57 -6.90 -1.15
C ALA A 47 16.93 -7.96 -0.24
N GLU A 48 16.48 -7.56 0.94
CA GLU A 48 15.83 -8.45 1.91
C GLU A 48 14.29 -8.31 1.83
N PRO A 49 13.53 -9.39 1.54
CA PRO A 49 12.07 -9.34 1.47
C PRO A 49 11.41 -8.82 2.74
N GLY A 50 12.02 -9.07 3.90
CA GLY A 50 11.54 -8.58 5.19
C GLY A 50 11.41 -7.06 5.27
N ASN A 51 12.20 -6.31 4.49
CA ASN A 51 12.11 -4.85 4.45
C ASN A 51 10.80 -4.36 3.83
N ILE A 52 10.19 -5.12 2.91
CA ILE A 52 8.84 -4.83 2.42
C ILE A 52 7.81 -5.01 3.54
N GLY A 53 8.03 -5.97 4.44
CA GLY A 53 7.21 -6.12 5.65
C GLY A 53 7.22 -4.86 6.54
N VAL A 54 8.39 -4.23 6.69
CA VAL A 54 8.51 -2.95 7.42
C VAL A 54 7.72 -1.84 6.71
N VAL A 55 7.86 -1.71 5.38
CA VAL A 55 7.10 -0.73 4.59
C VAL A 55 5.58 -0.91 4.77
N LEU A 56 5.10 -2.15 4.74
CA LEU A 56 3.67 -2.46 4.92
C LEU A 56 3.17 -2.08 6.33
N ALA A 57 3.98 -2.32 7.37
CA ALA A 57 3.65 -1.95 8.74
C ALA A 57 3.56 -0.42 8.91
N GLU A 58 4.52 0.33 8.36
CA GLU A 58 4.51 1.80 8.34
C GLU A 58 3.27 2.33 7.61
N LEU A 59 2.94 1.77 6.44
CA LEU A 59 1.73 2.15 5.71
C LEU A 59 0.47 1.92 6.54
N ALA A 60 0.31 0.75 7.17
CA ALA A 60 -0.86 0.45 7.99
C ALA A 60 -1.00 1.46 9.16
N TRP A 61 0.11 1.77 9.83
CA TRP A 61 0.14 2.77 10.89
C TRP A 61 -0.26 4.15 10.40
N HIS A 62 0.38 4.65 9.34
CA HIS A 62 0.09 5.98 8.80
C HIS A 62 -1.33 6.10 8.24
N TYR A 63 -1.86 5.08 7.57
CA TYR A 63 -3.25 5.10 7.14
C TYR A 63 -4.22 5.14 8.33
N SER A 64 -3.98 4.36 9.37
CA SER A 64 -4.82 4.41 10.58
C SER A 64 -4.84 5.80 11.22
N HIS A 65 -3.68 6.47 11.25
CA HIS A 65 -3.56 7.84 11.75
C HIS A 65 -4.37 8.81 10.87
N ALA A 66 -4.20 8.74 9.54
CA ALA A 66 -4.95 9.57 8.60
C ALA A 66 -6.47 9.35 8.72
N TYR A 67 -6.93 8.13 8.98
CA TYR A 67 -8.34 7.86 9.25
C TYR A 67 -8.83 8.53 10.54
N ALA A 68 -8.00 8.57 11.58
CA ALA A 68 -8.33 9.28 12.80
C ALA A 68 -8.43 10.79 12.56
N GLU A 69 -7.46 11.38 11.87
CA GLU A 69 -7.41 12.82 11.62
C GLU A 69 -8.51 13.31 10.66
N HIS A 70 -8.74 12.60 9.55
CA HIS A 70 -9.61 13.07 8.47
C HIS A 70 -11.04 12.54 8.53
N HIS A 71 -11.24 11.40 9.21
CA HIS A 71 -12.53 10.72 9.22
C HIS A 71 -13.09 10.51 10.64
N GLY A 72 -12.38 10.97 11.68
CA GLY A 72 -12.86 10.97 13.07
C GLY A 72 -12.93 9.59 13.71
N PHE A 73 -12.23 8.60 13.15
CA PHE A 73 -12.09 7.29 13.78
C PHE A 73 -11.14 7.36 15.00
N ASP A 74 -11.27 6.39 15.90
CA ASP A 74 -10.16 6.09 16.81
C ASP A 74 -9.04 5.39 16.03
N GLN A 75 -7.79 5.83 16.20
CA GLN A 75 -6.66 5.28 15.43
C GLN A 75 -6.48 3.79 15.70
N ALA A 76 -6.63 3.34 16.96
CA ALA A 76 -6.44 1.93 17.28
C ALA A 76 -7.54 1.06 16.66
N VAL A 77 -8.78 1.56 16.61
CA VAL A 77 -9.88 0.91 15.89
C VAL A 77 -9.61 0.85 14.38
N ALA A 78 -9.15 1.96 13.77
CA ALA A 78 -8.82 2.00 12.35
C ALA A 78 -7.64 1.06 12.01
N PHE A 79 -6.60 1.04 12.84
CA PHE A 79 -5.46 0.15 12.68
C PHE A 79 -5.88 -1.31 12.77
N LYS A 80 -6.71 -1.66 13.78
CA LYS A 80 -7.24 -3.01 13.92
C LYS A 80 -8.04 -3.42 12.68
N ALA A 81 -8.89 -2.54 12.14
CA ALA A 81 -9.67 -2.85 10.94
C ALA A 81 -8.78 -3.13 9.71
N ILE A 82 -7.68 -2.40 9.55
CA ILE A 82 -6.68 -2.65 8.49
C ILE A 82 -6.06 -4.05 8.67
N CYS A 83 -5.61 -4.39 9.88
CA CYS A 83 -5.01 -5.69 10.17
C CYS A 83 -6.00 -6.85 9.99
N ASP A 84 -7.23 -6.72 10.50
CA ASP A 84 -8.26 -7.75 10.35
C ASP A 84 -8.56 -8.02 8.85
N SER A 85 -8.63 -6.97 8.04
CA SER A 85 -8.86 -7.09 6.60
C SER A 85 -7.66 -7.72 5.88
N TRP A 86 -6.44 -7.39 6.30
CA TRP A 86 -5.21 -8.00 5.80
C TRP A 86 -5.20 -9.51 6.03
N ASP A 87 -5.49 -9.94 7.26
CA ASP A 87 -5.51 -11.37 7.62
C ASP A 87 -6.60 -12.13 6.84
N ALA A 88 -7.79 -11.55 6.73
CA ALA A 88 -8.88 -12.14 5.96
C ALA A 88 -8.53 -12.28 4.46
N ALA A 89 -7.85 -11.30 3.88
CA ALA A 89 -7.40 -11.36 2.49
C ALA A 89 -6.38 -12.48 2.26
N HIS A 90 -5.44 -12.66 3.18
CA HIS A 90 -4.46 -13.76 3.11
C HIS A 90 -5.12 -15.13 3.27
N ALA A 91 -6.03 -15.27 4.23
CA ALA A 91 -6.78 -16.50 4.42
C ALA A 91 -7.57 -16.89 3.16
N LYS A 92 -8.23 -15.91 2.52
CA LYS A 92 -8.95 -16.12 1.26
C LYS A 92 -8.02 -16.53 0.12
N ALA A 93 -6.85 -15.90 -0.02
CA ALA A 93 -5.88 -16.25 -1.05
C ALA A 93 -5.32 -17.68 -0.85
N GLN A 94 -5.03 -18.07 0.39
CA GLN A 94 -4.60 -19.43 0.72
C GLN A 94 -5.66 -20.48 0.39
N ALA A 95 -6.93 -20.20 0.70
CA ALA A 95 -8.05 -21.09 0.36
C ALA A 95 -8.20 -21.26 -1.15
N ALA A 96 -8.15 -20.16 -1.92
CA ALA A 96 -8.27 -20.20 -3.38
C ALA A 96 -7.12 -21.00 -4.05
N ASN A 97 -5.90 -20.90 -3.51
CA ASN A 97 -4.77 -21.69 -3.98
C ASN A 97 -4.92 -23.19 -3.68
N THR A 98 -5.62 -23.54 -2.59
CA THR A 98 -5.88 -24.94 -2.22
C THR A 98 -6.94 -25.57 -3.12
N GLU A 99 -8.00 -24.82 -3.46
CA GLU A 99 -9.05 -25.26 -4.38
C GLU A 99 -8.56 -25.39 -5.83
N SER A 100 -7.64 -24.53 -6.26
CA SER A 100 -7.05 -24.59 -7.61
C SER A 100 -6.06 -25.74 -7.81
N ALA A 101 -5.64 -26.40 -6.71
CA ALA A 101 -4.70 -27.52 -6.71
C ALA A 101 -5.38 -28.89 -6.59
N GLN A 102 -6.72 -28.92 -6.53
CA GLN A 102 -7.56 -30.13 -6.55
C GLN A 102 -8.24 -30.31 -7.91
#